data_AF-A0A821YL98-F1
#
_entry.id   AF-A0A821YL98-F1
#
_cell.length_a   1.000
_cell.length_b   1.000
_cell.length_c   1.000
_cell.angle_alpha   90.00
_cell.angle_beta   90.00
_cell.angle_gamma   90.00
#
_symmetry.space_group_name_H-M   'P 1'
#
loop_
_entity.id
_entity.type
_entity.pdbx_description
1 polymer ?
#
loop_
_entity_poly.entity_id
_entity_poly.type
_entity_poly.pdbx_seq_one_letter_code
_entity_poly.pdbx_strand_id
1 'polypeptide(L)'
;DLSFRLHARYPVVIEFHIYPIDIYHQKTDDDFIGTLNIYEINAHSITLESTSSILLFVYVRSTHTSKYTLISRSSVPTGFIGFAGNKGGVGIRFRFYETDIRFINSHSASGDG
;
A
#
# COMPACT_ATOMS: atom_id res chain seq x y z
N ASP A 1 -12.54 2.86 -4.99
CA ASP A 1 -11.71 1.83 -4.34
C ASP A 1 -11.51 0.64 -5.24
N LEU A 2 -10.25 0.36 -5.55
CA LEU A 2 -9.84 -0.87 -6.23
C LEU A 2 -9.16 -1.75 -5.19
N SER A 3 -9.75 -2.90 -4.87
CA SER A 3 -9.17 -3.87 -3.95
C SER A 3 -8.65 -5.07 -4.71
N PHE A 4 -7.40 -5.44 -4.45
CA PHE A 4 -6.80 -6.65 -4.96
C PHE A 4 -6.67 -7.66 -3.81
N ARG A 5 -6.91 -8.94 -4.08
CA ARG A 5 -6.67 -10.02 -3.13
C ARG A 5 -5.67 -10.99 -3.73
N LEU A 6 -4.51 -11.12 -3.10
CA LEU A 6 -3.53 -12.14 -3.49
C LEU A 6 -3.84 -13.45 -2.75
N HIS A 7 -4.13 -14.52 -3.48
CA HIS A 7 -4.24 -15.87 -2.91
C HIS A 7 -2.87 -16.54 -2.95
N ALA A 8 -2.17 -16.54 -1.81
CA ALA A 8 -0.89 -17.24 -1.68
C ALA A 8 -1.09 -18.74 -1.37
N ARG A 9 0.01 -19.51 -1.39
CA ARG A 9 0.04 -20.95 -1.02
C ARG A 9 -0.46 -21.25 0.40
N TYR A 10 -0.57 -20.20 1.22
CA TYR A 10 -1.19 -20.18 2.55
C TYR A 10 -2.44 -19.29 2.48
N PRO A 11 -3.53 -19.57 3.22
CA PRO A 11 -4.76 -18.78 3.20
C PRO A 11 -4.53 -17.40 3.82
N VAL A 12 -3.91 -16.52 3.05
CA VAL A 12 -3.56 -15.16 3.44
C VAL A 12 -4.25 -14.26 2.44
N VAL A 13 -5.24 -13.53 2.93
CA VAL A 13 -5.85 -12.44 2.20
C VAL A 13 -5.00 -11.22 2.49
N ILE A 14 -4.14 -10.86 1.54
CA ILE A 14 -3.51 -9.53 1.52
C ILE A 14 -4.43 -8.68 0.67
N GLU A 15 -5.06 -7.70 1.30
CA GLU A 15 -6.01 -6.81 0.66
C GLU A 15 -5.42 -5.40 0.63
N PHE A 16 -5.61 -4.71 -0.49
CA PHE A 16 -5.00 -3.42 -0.76
C PHE A 16 -6.09 -2.42 -1.03
N HIS A 17 -5.89 -1.20 -0.56
CA HIS A 17 -6.79 -0.10 -0.87
C HIS A 17 -5.96 1.05 -1.42
N ILE A 18 -6.27 1.46 -2.64
CA ILE A 18 -5.72 2.66 -3.25
C ILE A 18 -6.64 3.82 -2.88
N TYR A 19 -6.20 4.64 -1.93
CA TYR A 19 -6.91 5.86 -1.56
C TYR A 19 -6.35 7.07 -2.32
N PRO A 20 -7.20 8.05 -2.70
CA PRO A 20 -6.73 9.37 -3.07
C PRO A 20 -5.87 9.95 -1.93
N ILE A 21 -4.71 10.52 -2.24
CA ILE A 21 -3.79 11.11 -1.26
C ILE A 21 -4.48 12.13 -0.34
N ASP A 22 -5.47 12.84 -0.88
CA ASP A 22 -6.20 13.91 -0.18
C ASP A 22 -6.96 13.36 1.03
N ILE A 23 -7.33 12.09 1.00
CA ILE A 23 -7.96 11.38 2.12
C ILE A 23 -6.92 10.97 3.18
N TYR A 24 -5.70 10.60 2.76
CA TYR A 24 -4.62 10.24 3.69
C TYR A 24 -4.10 11.46 4.45
N HIS A 25 -3.96 12.62 3.81
CA HIS A 25 -3.49 13.83 4.50
C HIS A 25 -4.41 14.28 5.65
N GLN A 26 -5.62 13.72 5.76
CA GLN A 26 -6.60 14.00 6.81
C GLN A 26 -6.73 12.86 7.84
N LYS A 27 -5.97 11.76 7.68
CA LYS A 27 -6.12 10.53 8.45
C LYS A 27 -4.77 9.96 8.88
N THR A 28 -4.76 9.32 10.03
CA THR A 28 -3.61 8.57 10.56
C THR A 28 -3.66 7.10 10.14
N ASP A 29 -2.55 6.37 10.25
CA ASP A 29 -2.52 4.92 10.04
C ASP A 29 -3.56 4.19 10.92
N ASP A 30 -3.79 4.68 12.15
CA ASP A 30 -4.79 4.15 13.08
C ASP A 30 -6.22 4.34 12.57
N ASP A 31 -6.52 5.43 11.85
CA ASP A 31 -7.84 5.67 11.24
C ASP A 31 -8.13 4.67 10.10
N PHE A 32 -7.10 4.33 9.31
CA PHE A 32 -7.21 3.32 8.26
C PHE A 32 -7.40 1.91 8.86
N ILE A 33 -6.58 1.56 9.85
CA ILE A 33 -6.71 0.27 10.56
C ILE A 33 -8.06 0.18 11.29
N GLY A 34 -8.51 1.26 11.93
CA GLY A 34 -9.82 1.34 12.56
C GLY A 34 -10.95 1.08 11.55
N THR A 35 -10.87 1.68 10.37
CA THR A 35 -11.84 1.44 9.29
C THR A 35 -11.84 -0.03 8.84
N LEU A 36 -10.67 -0.64 8.65
CA LEU A 36 -10.56 -2.06 8.28
C LEU A 36 -11.07 -3.01 9.37
N ASN A 37 -10.89 -2.65 10.64
CA ASN A 37 -11.38 -3.42 11.77
C ASN A 37 -12.91 -3.33 11.94
N ILE A 38 -13.55 -2.24 11.50
CA ILE A 38 -15.02 -2.15 11.40
C ILE A 38 -15.56 -3.19 10.41
N TYR A 39 -14.79 -3.56 9.38
CA TYR A 39 -15.11 -4.64 8.45
C TYR A 39 -14.71 -6.04 8.96
N GLU A 40 -14.43 -6.20 10.27
CA GLU A 40 -14.02 -7.45 10.94
C GLU A 40 -12.72 -8.09 10.40
N ILE A 41 -11.87 -7.32 9.73
CA ILE A 41 -10.66 -7.87 9.11
C ILE A 41 -9.56 -8.18 10.13
N ASN A 42 -9.65 -7.63 11.37
CA ASN A 42 -8.63 -7.71 12.43
C ASN A 42 -7.22 -7.54 11.84
N ALA A 43 -6.99 -6.34 11.30
CA ALA A 43 -5.83 -5.99 10.52
C ALA A 43 -4.71 -5.42 11.39
N HIS A 44 -3.48 -5.71 10.98
CA HIS A 44 -2.24 -5.14 11.49
C HIS A 44 -1.46 -4.54 10.31
N SER A 45 -1.03 -3.29 10.44
CA SER A 45 -0.24 -2.62 9.41
C SER A 45 1.13 -3.31 9.25
N ILE A 46 1.52 -3.60 8.01
CA ILE A 46 2.92 -3.95 7.73
C ILE A 46 3.70 -2.65 7.56
N THR A 47 3.28 -1.84 6.57
CA THR A 47 3.94 -0.58 6.25
C THR A 47 3.13 0.24 5.26
N LEU A 48 3.53 1.49 5.09
CA LEU A 48 2.94 2.47 4.19
C LEU A 48 4.04 3.22 3.45
N GLU A 49 3.80 3.49 2.18
CA GLU A 49 4.63 4.35 1.34
C GLU A 49 3.75 5.23 0.45
N SER A 50 4.13 6.49 0.31
CA SER A 50 3.38 7.46 -0.48
C SER A 50 4.30 8.39 -1.27
N THR A 51 3.75 8.97 -2.34
CA THR A 51 4.25 10.21 -2.96
C THR A 51 3.24 11.32 -2.67
N SER A 52 3.35 12.48 -3.31
CA SER A 52 2.38 13.58 -3.19
C SER A 52 0.98 13.26 -3.73
N SER A 53 0.75 12.11 -4.38
CA SER A 53 -0.55 11.79 -5.01
C SER A 53 -0.98 10.33 -5.00
N ILE A 54 -0.12 9.45 -4.49
CA ILE A 54 -0.34 7.99 -4.51
C ILE A 54 0.00 7.46 -3.13
N LEU A 55 -0.86 6.57 -2.65
CA LEU A 55 -0.65 5.80 -1.44
C LEU A 55 -0.56 4.31 -1.78
N LEU A 56 0.37 3.61 -1.14
CA LEU A 56 0.35 2.16 -1.05
C LEU A 56 0.42 1.76 0.42
N PHE A 57 -0.69 1.21 0.92
CA PHE A 57 -0.81 0.72 2.28
C PHE A 57 -0.91 -0.80 2.27
N VAL A 58 -0.06 -1.46 3.04
CA VAL A 58 -0.03 -2.92 3.15
C VAL A 58 -0.31 -3.31 4.60
N TYR A 59 -1.32 -4.16 4.78
CA TYR A 59 -1.66 -4.76 6.06
C TYR A 59 -1.81 -6.28 5.93
N VAL A 60 -1.79 -6.96 7.07
CA VAL A 60 -2.08 -8.39 7.19
C VAL A 60 -3.07 -8.61 8.32
N ARG A 61 -3.73 -9.77 8.34
CA ARG A 61 -4.48 -10.17 9.53
C ARG A 61 -3.54 -10.30 10.73
N SER A 62 -3.99 -9.90 11.91
CA SER A 62 -3.20 -9.93 13.15
C SER A 62 -2.65 -11.31 13.51
N THR A 63 -3.28 -12.38 13.04
CA THR A 63 -2.78 -13.77 13.19
C THR A 63 -1.44 -14.03 12.47
N HIS A 64 -1.03 -13.14 11.56
CA HIS A 64 0.18 -13.27 10.73
C HIS A 64 1.27 -12.23 11.05
N THR A 65 1.16 -11.51 12.17
CA THR A 65 2.10 -10.44 12.57
C THR A 65 3.55 -10.92 12.69
N SER A 66 3.75 -12.16 13.11
CA SER A 66 5.08 -12.78 13.22
C SER A 66 5.63 -13.39 11.92
N LYS A 67 4.90 -13.24 10.79
CA LYS A 67 5.18 -13.98 9.54
C LYS A 67 5.73 -13.11 8.41
N TYR A 68 5.90 -11.80 8.63
CA TYR A 68 6.53 -10.91 7.66
C TYR A 68 7.88 -10.39 8.16
N THR A 69 8.83 -10.23 7.25
CA THR A 69 10.18 -9.71 7.51
C THR A 69 10.71 -8.94 6.28
N LEU A 70 11.91 -8.38 6.38
CA LEU A 70 12.65 -7.80 5.24
C LEU A 70 11.86 -6.73 4.47
N ILE A 71 11.20 -5.84 5.22
CA ILE A 71 10.41 -4.75 4.65
C ILE A 71 11.34 -3.74 3.98
N SER A 72 11.01 -3.34 2.76
CA SER A 72 11.69 -2.29 2.02
C SER A 72 10.67 -1.47 1.25
N ARG A 73 10.91 -0.16 1.16
CA ARG A 73 10.02 0.82 0.53
C ARG A 73 10.82 1.67 -0.44
N SER A 74 10.18 2.10 -1.50
CA SER A 74 10.77 3.00 -2.49
C SER A 74 9.69 3.87 -3.12
N SER A 75 10.01 5.12 -3.41
CA SER A 75 9.15 6.03 -4.15
C SER A 75 9.93 6.74 -5.25
N VAL A 76 9.28 6.94 -6.40
CA VAL A 76 9.85 7.60 -7.57
C VAL A 76 8.87 8.68 -8.02
N PRO A 77 9.14 9.97 -7.74
CA PRO A 77 8.37 11.07 -8.32
C PRO A 77 8.72 11.24 -9.81
N THR A 78 7.70 11.47 -10.64
CA THR A 78 7.86 11.67 -12.10
C THR A 78 7.15 12.93 -12.59
N GLY A 79 6.89 13.89 -11.70
CA GLY A 79 6.28 15.17 -12.04
C GLY A 79 7.14 16.07 -12.94
N PHE A 80 6.64 17.27 -13.26
CA PHE A 80 7.40 18.31 -13.95
C PHE A 80 8.76 18.50 -13.28
N ILE A 81 9.84 18.35 -14.06
CA ILE A 81 11.25 18.40 -13.60
C ILE A 81 11.57 17.37 -12.50
N GLY A 82 10.94 16.19 -12.48
CA GLY A 82 11.29 15.09 -11.57
C GLY A 82 11.03 15.34 -10.07
N PHE A 83 10.56 16.53 -9.69
CA PHE A 83 10.33 16.93 -8.29
C PHE A 83 8.95 17.56 -8.06
N ALA A 84 8.31 18.15 -9.08
CA ALA A 84 7.05 18.87 -8.94
C ALA A 84 5.93 18.27 -9.80
N GLY A 85 5.08 17.42 -9.22
CA GLY A 85 3.88 16.93 -9.89
C GLY A 85 3.25 15.76 -9.15
N ASN A 86 1.96 15.56 -9.38
CA ASN A 86 1.15 14.50 -8.77
C ASN A 86 1.31 13.15 -9.50
N LYS A 87 2.49 12.87 -10.05
CA LYS A 87 2.77 11.69 -10.88
C LYS A 87 4.00 10.97 -10.35
N GLY A 88 3.98 9.64 -10.43
CA GLY A 88 5.08 8.82 -9.93
C GLY A 88 4.66 7.40 -9.62
N GLY A 89 5.49 6.72 -8.83
CA GLY A 89 5.20 5.39 -8.32
C GLY A 89 5.75 5.18 -6.91
N VAL A 90 5.09 4.28 -6.18
CA VAL A 90 5.49 3.80 -4.86
C VAL A 90 5.58 2.28 -4.90
N GLY A 91 6.53 1.74 -4.15
CA GLY A 91 6.81 0.32 -4.10
C GLY A 91 7.05 -0.15 -2.67
N ILE A 92 6.45 -1.28 -2.32
CA ILE A 92 6.68 -1.98 -1.06
C ILE A 92 7.08 -3.42 -1.36
N ARG A 93 8.17 -3.86 -0.73
CA ARG A 93 8.63 -5.25 -0.70
C ARG A 93 8.62 -5.75 0.73
N PHE A 94 8.23 -7.00 0.92
CA PHE A 94 8.48 -7.74 2.16
C PHE A 94 8.60 -9.22 1.86
N ARG A 95 9.21 -9.97 2.78
CA ARG A 95 9.17 -11.42 2.80
C ARG A 95 8.02 -11.87 3.69
N PHE A 96 7.15 -12.71 3.17
CA PHE A 96 6.04 -13.31 3.90
C PHE A 96 6.19 -14.82 3.93
N TYR A 97 6.35 -15.39 5.13
CA TYR A 97 6.96 -16.71 5.30
C TYR A 97 8.30 -16.81 4.55
N GLU A 98 8.36 -17.63 3.50
CA GLU A 98 9.56 -17.82 2.66
C GLU A 98 9.41 -17.17 1.28
N THR A 99 8.31 -16.46 1.03
CA THR A 99 7.99 -15.86 -0.26
C THR A 99 8.28 -14.37 -0.25
N ASP A 100 9.08 -13.89 -1.20
CA ASP A 100 9.27 -12.46 -1.42
C ASP A 100 8.09 -11.89 -2.23
N ILE A 101 7.37 -10.94 -1.64
CA ILE A 101 6.22 -10.27 -2.24
C ILE A 101 6.57 -8.80 -2.50
N ARG A 102 6.14 -8.28 -3.67
CA ARG A 102 6.38 -6.89 -4.08
C ARG A 102 5.11 -6.30 -4.66
N PHE A 103 4.80 -5.08 -4.24
CA PHE A 103 3.67 -4.29 -4.72
C PHE A 103 4.19 -2.97 -5.26
N ILE A 104 3.68 -2.57 -6.42
CA ILE A 104 3.94 -1.27 -7.03
C ILE A 104 2.58 -0.61 -7.27
N ASN A 105 2.45 0.64 -6.84
CA ASN A 105 1.34 1.51 -7.21
C ASN A 105 1.89 2.71 -7.99
N SER A 106 1.24 3.13 -9.06
CA SER A 106 1.71 4.21 -9.93
C SER A 106 0.56 5.07 -10.46
N HIS A 107 0.80 6.36 -10.59
CA HIS A 107 -0.10 7.34 -11.18
C HIS A 107 0.65 7.98 -12.34
N SER A 108 0.40 7.41 -13.52
CA SER A 108 1.00 7.83 -14.78
C SER A 108 0.39 9.14 -15.27
N ALA A 109 1.11 9.86 -16.13
CA ALA A 109 0.60 11.07 -16.77
C ALA A 109 -0.72 10.78 -17.49
N SER A 110 -1.73 11.62 -17.26
CA SER A 110 -2.97 11.61 -18.05
C SER A 110 -2.64 12.28 -19.38
N GLY A 111 -2.51 11.50 -20.44
CA GLY A 111 -2.38 12.04 -21.79
C GLY A 111 -3.76 12.35 -22.35
N ASP A 112 -4.04 13.63 -22.58
CA ASP A 112 -5.01 14.04 -23.59
C ASP A 112 -4.18 14.36 -24.84
N GLY A 113 -4.28 13.50 -25.85
CA GLY A 113 -3.73 13.78 -27.18
C GLY A 113 -4.52 14.88 -27.87
#